data_AF-A0A9D6ZDA0-F1
#
_entry.id   AF-A0A9D6ZDA0-F1
#
_cell.length_a   1.000
_cell.length_b   1.000
_cell.length_c   1.000
_cell.angle_alpha   90.00
_cell.angle_beta   90.00
_cell.angle_gamma   90.00
#
_symmetry.space_group_name_H-M   'P 1'
#
loop_
_entity.id
_entity.type
_entity.pdbx_description
1 polymer ?
#
loop_
_entity_poly.entity_id
_entity_poly.type
_entity_poly.pdbx_seq_one_letter_code
_entity_poly.pdbx_strand_id
1 'polypeptide(L)'
;MKMIKTIFWRKRFMRALTRYLIVVILLPLCACVPSPVERLERIEKLLNNLEKEINITKTSPELADLHMYVNNYGREIERVSNLEYKDSNSYQQNSTVLAEINITLDDIRKNIPSVSAQELNDEMKGSFLRTTERFAEFVSFLKDRDTAIAKGEAMYRDSEAVMSKADAALKQGKKEDAVSFLKEGKEYFVSGNSEFIKADELSNKLLQTRSAVAEAHKQFSVLVREKLGIELPEMGELKFIDKDEKRLDRTVKALNSK
;
A
#
# COMPACT_ATOMS: atom_id res chain seq x y z
N MET A 1 -53.34 45.05 16.11
CA MET A 1 -53.13 43.60 16.43
C MET A 1 -52.75 42.72 15.22
N LYS A 2 -52.02 43.23 14.19
CA LYS A 2 -51.56 42.43 13.03
C LYS A 2 -50.03 42.24 12.95
N MET A 3 -49.21 42.98 13.73
CA MET A 3 -47.74 42.89 13.67
C MET A 3 -47.11 41.73 14.45
N ILE A 4 -47.81 41.12 15.41
CA ILE A 4 -47.22 40.07 16.28
C ILE A 4 -47.22 38.69 15.57
N LYS A 5 -48.12 38.47 14.59
CA LYS A 5 -48.23 37.17 13.91
C LYS A 5 -47.10 36.91 12.88
N THR A 6 -46.51 37.94 12.28
CA THR A 6 -45.45 37.82 11.27
C THR A 6 -44.08 37.43 11.85
N ILE A 7 -43.77 37.87 13.08
CA ILE A 7 -42.51 37.53 13.76
C ILE A 7 -42.52 36.07 14.23
N PHE A 8 -43.68 35.56 14.65
CA PHE A 8 -43.83 34.20 15.14
C PHE A 8 -43.63 33.16 14.02
N TRP A 9 -44.12 33.45 12.81
CA TRP A 9 -43.95 32.57 11.65
C TRP A 9 -42.51 32.53 11.13
N ARG A 10 -41.81 33.67 11.09
CA ARG A 10 -40.39 33.72 10.66
C ARG A 10 -39.46 32.95 11.61
N LYS A 11 -39.69 33.01 12.92
CA LYS A 11 -38.91 32.22 13.91
C LYS A 11 -39.17 30.72 13.79
N ARG A 12 -40.40 30.30 13.49
CA ARG A 12 -40.77 28.88 13.33
C ARG A 12 -40.21 28.29 12.04
N PHE A 13 -40.23 29.06 10.95
CA PHE A 13 -39.66 28.66 9.66
C PHE A 13 -38.13 28.56 9.70
N MET A 14 -37.44 29.56 10.30
CA MET A 14 -35.99 29.51 10.47
C MET A 14 -35.56 28.28 11.28
N ARG A 15 -36.24 27.95 12.38
CA ARG A 15 -35.93 26.74 13.19
C ARG A 15 -36.17 25.43 12.45
N ALA A 16 -37.16 25.37 11.57
CA ALA A 16 -37.36 24.21 10.70
C ALA A 16 -36.21 24.10 9.70
N LEU A 17 -35.86 25.20 9.02
CA LEU A 17 -34.77 25.24 8.04
C LEU A 17 -33.43 24.84 8.65
N THR A 18 -33.08 25.32 9.85
CA THR A 18 -31.82 24.94 10.52
C THR A 18 -31.80 23.46 10.90
N ARG A 19 -32.95 22.88 11.32
CA ARG A 19 -33.05 21.46 11.64
C ARG A 19 -32.87 20.57 10.41
N TYR A 20 -33.47 20.94 9.27
CA TYR A 20 -33.27 20.20 8.02
C TYR A 20 -31.84 20.37 7.48
N LEU A 21 -31.23 21.55 7.60
CA LEU A 21 -29.83 21.78 7.19
C LEU A 21 -28.84 20.92 7.99
N ILE A 22 -29.06 20.77 9.30
CA ILE A 22 -28.21 19.94 10.18
C ILE A 22 -28.34 18.45 9.83
N VAL A 23 -29.55 17.97 9.52
CA VAL A 23 -29.77 16.57 9.11
C VAL A 23 -29.14 16.26 7.74
N VAL A 24 -29.22 17.21 6.79
CA VAL A 24 -28.60 17.06 5.46
C VAL A 24 -27.08 17.12 5.50
N ILE A 25 -26.49 17.91 6.42
CA ILE A 25 -25.02 17.99 6.62
C ILE A 25 -24.48 16.79 7.42
N LEU A 26 -25.31 16.11 8.23
CA LEU A 26 -24.91 14.91 8.99
C LEU A 26 -24.93 13.61 8.15
N LEU A 27 -25.77 13.52 7.12
CA LEU A 27 -25.85 12.34 6.25
C LEU A 27 -24.52 11.97 5.54
N PRO A 28 -23.72 12.91 5.00
CA PRO A 28 -22.43 12.58 4.40
C PRO A 28 -21.34 12.22 5.42
N LEU A 29 -21.48 12.63 6.70
CA LEU A 29 -20.50 12.30 7.75
C LEU A 29 -20.64 10.86 8.28
N CYS A 30 -21.82 10.25 8.13
CA CYS A 30 -22.05 8.84 8.46
C CYS A 30 -21.60 7.87 7.35
N ALA A 31 -21.27 8.35 6.14
CA ALA A 31 -20.78 7.51 5.04
C ALA A 31 -19.26 7.25 5.09
N CYS A 32 -18.53 7.90 6.01
CA CYS A 32 -17.07 7.78 6.12
C CYS A 32 -16.60 6.89 7.28
N VAL A 33 -17.53 6.24 8.00
CA VAL A 33 -17.20 5.32 9.09
C VAL A 33 -17.62 3.92 8.65
N PRO A 34 -16.73 2.91 8.65
CA PRO A 34 -17.14 1.54 8.37
C PRO A 34 -18.28 1.18 9.33
N SER A 35 -19.28 0.48 8.80
CA SER A 35 -20.51 0.17 9.51
C SER A 35 -20.19 -0.33 10.93
N PRO A 36 -20.92 0.08 11.98
CA PRO A 36 -20.76 -0.47 13.33
C PRO A 36 -20.75 -2.01 13.34
N VAL A 37 -21.45 -2.63 12.38
CA VAL A 37 -21.47 -4.08 12.17
C VAL A 37 -20.12 -4.61 11.68
N GLU A 38 -19.49 -4.00 10.68
CA GLU A 38 -18.16 -4.39 10.17
C GLU A 38 -17.03 -4.14 11.19
N ARG A 39 -17.21 -3.17 12.10
CA ARG A 39 -16.30 -2.97 13.24
C ARG A 39 -16.48 -4.05 14.30
N LEU A 40 -17.72 -4.45 14.58
CA LEU A 40 -18.03 -5.52 15.52
C LEU A 40 -17.55 -6.89 15.00
N GLU A 41 -17.77 -7.20 13.72
CA GLU A 41 -17.25 -8.43 13.09
C GLU A 41 -15.72 -8.51 13.15
N ARG A 42 -15.02 -7.39 12.93
CA ARG A 42 -13.56 -7.32 13.11
C ARG A 42 -13.13 -7.56 14.56
N ILE A 43 -13.83 -6.96 15.53
CA ILE A 43 -13.52 -7.14 16.95
C ILE A 43 -13.78 -8.59 17.39
N GLU A 44 -14.87 -9.19 16.93
CA GLU A 44 -15.20 -10.59 17.21
C GLU A 44 -14.16 -11.55 16.61
N LYS A 45 -13.71 -11.30 15.38
CA LYS A 45 -12.62 -12.06 14.76
C LYS A 45 -11.31 -11.93 15.56
N LEU A 46 -10.98 -10.72 16.02
CA LEU A 46 -9.80 -10.48 16.87
C LEU A 46 -9.89 -11.20 18.21
N LEU A 47 -11.06 -11.16 18.88
CA LEU A 47 -11.29 -11.83 20.17
C LEU A 47 -11.18 -13.35 20.04
N ASN A 48 -11.80 -13.93 19.01
CA ASN A 48 -11.73 -15.37 18.73
C ASN A 48 -10.29 -15.83 18.43
N ASN A 49 -9.51 -15.00 17.73
CA ASN A 49 -8.09 -15.28 17.48
C ASN A 49 -7.26 -15.21 18.76
N LEU A 50 -7.50 -14.21 19.61
CA LEU A 50 -6.85 -14.07 20.91
C LEU A 50 -7.16 -15.24 21.85
N GLU A 51 -8.41 -15.70 21.89
CA GLU A 51 -8.81 -16.84 22.73
C GLU A 51 -8.15 -18.14 22.25
N LYS A 52 -8.05 -18.35 20.92
CA LYS A 52 -7.29 -19.46 20.34
C LYS A 52 -5.81 -19.37 20.68
N GLU A 53 -5.21 -18.19 20.57
CA GLU A 53 -3.80 -17.95 20.89
C GLU A 53 -3.52 -18.27 22.37
N ILE A 54 -4.34 -17.77 23.30
CA ILE A 54 -4.23 -18.05 24.74
C ILE A 54 -4.35 -19.56 25.04
N ASN A 55 -5.30 -20.24 24.40
CA ASN A 55 -5.49 -21.68 24.61
C ASN A 55 -4.29 -22.48 24.09
N ILE A 56 -3.71 -22.06 22.96
CA ILE A 56 -2.53 -22.69 22.34
C ILE A 56 -1.26 -22.43 23.15
N THR A 57 -1.06 -21.21 23.65
CA THR A 57 0.07 -20.86 24.53
C THR A 57 0.04 -21.67 25.83
N LYS A 58 -1.15 -22.06 26.32
CA LYS A 58 -1.27 -22.97 27.48
C LYS A 58 -0.88 -24.41 27.17
N THR A 59 -1.03 -24.88 25.92
CA THR A 59 -0.76 -26.27 25.53
C THR A 59 0.65 -26.51 24.99
N SER A 60 1.28 -25.53 24.32
CA SER A 60 2.68 -25.61 23.90
C SER A 60 3.28 -24.21 23.62
N PRO A 61 4.33 -23.79 24.33
CA PRO A 61 5.04 -22.54 24.08
C PRO A 61 5.59 -22.41 22.64
N GLU A 62 5.97 -23.52 22.02
CA GLU A 62 6.59 -23.58 20.69
C GLU A 62 5.56 -23.32 19.58
N LEU A 63 4.30 -23.75 19.80
CA LEU A 63 3.19 -23.40 18.93
C LEU A 63 2.87 -21.91 18.99
N ALA A 64 3.07 -21.27 20.13
CA ALA A 64 2.84 -19.83 20.30
C ALA A 64 3.83 -19.00 19.47
N ASP A 65 5.10 -19.41 19.40
CA ASP A 65 6.10 -18.74 18.56
C ASP A 65 5.76 -18.86 17.06
N LEU A 66 5.35 -20.05 16.61
CA LEU A 66 4.93 -20.26 15.21
C LEU A 66 3.66 -19.46 14.88
N HIS A 67 2.70 -19.41 15.80
CA HIS A 67 1.50 -18.58 15.68
C HIS A 67 1.83 -17.09 15.54
N MET A 68 2.73 -16.58 16.38
CA MET A 68 3.18 -15.20 16.33
C MET A 68 3.76 -14.87 14.94
N TYR A 69 4.64 -15.73 14.40
CA TYR A 69 5.21 -15.49 13.07
C TYR A 69 4.17 -15.54 11.94
N VAL A 70 3.22 -16.47 12.01
CA VAL A 70 2.12 -16.59 11.04
C VAL A 70 1.21 -15.36 11.10
N ASN A 71 0.90 -14.87 12.30
CA ASN A 71 0.13 -13.63 12.49
C ASN A 71 0.90 -12.40 12.00
N ASN A 72 2.21 -12.31 12.25
CA ASN A 72 3.06 -11.25 11.71
C ASN A 72 3.03 -11.24 10.19
N TYR A 73 3.22 -12.40 9.55
CA TYR A 73 3.11 -12.55 8.10
C TYR A 73 1.74 -12.10 7.57
N GLY A 74 0.64 -12.50 8.23
CA GLY A 74 -0.71 -12.05 7.88
C GLY A 74 -0.87 -10.52 7.95
N ARG A 75 -0.33 -9.88 8.98
CA ARG A 75 -0.33 -8.40 9.10
C ARG A 75 0.46 -7.73 7.99
N GLU A 76 1.61 -8.27 7.63
CA GLU A 76 2.42 -7.73 6.53
C GLU A 76 1.70 -7.84 5.17
N ILE A 77 0.94 -8.91 4.93
CA ILE A 77 0.07 -9.02 3.74
C ILE A 77 -0.96 -7.89 3.73
N GLU A 78 -1.69 -7.69 4.83
CA GLU A 78 -2.67 -6.62 4.92
C GLU A 78 -2.05 -5.24 4.70
N ARG A 79 -0.84 -5.00 5.23
CA ARG A 79 -0.11 -3.74 5.01
C ARG A 79 0.17 -3.52 3.52
N VAL A 80 0.62 -4.54 2.78
CA VAL A 80 0.84 -4.44 1.32
C VAL A 80 -0.48 -4.21 0.58
N SER A 81 -1.53 -4.97 0.92
CA SER A 81 -2.84 -4.86 0.26
C SER A 81 -3.51 -3.50 0.47
N ASN A 82 -3.19 -2.81 1.57
CA ASN A 82 -3.75 -1.50 1.92
C ASN A 82 -2.87 -0.31 1.49
N LEU A 83 -1.80 -0.52 0.72
CA LEU A 83 -1.01 0.58 0.17
C LEU A 83 -1.88 1.48 -0.72
N GLU A 84 -1.84 2.77 -0.45
CA GLU A 84 -2.59 3.77 -1.21
C GLU A 84 -1.67 4.51 -2.18
N TYR A 85 -2.12 4.69 -3.42
CA TYR A 85 -1.40 5.41 -4.47
C TYR A 85 -2.23 6.60 -4.94
N LYS A 86 -2.30 7.64 -4.10
CA LYS A 86 -3.16 8.80 -4.34
C LYS A 86 -2.44 9.94 -5.06
N ASP A 87 -1.14 10.08 -4.86
CA ASP A 87 -0.31 11.14 -5.42
C ASP A 87 1.16 10.69 -5.59
N SER A 88 1.99 11.60 -6.13
CA SER A 88 3.43 11.43 -6.33
C SER A 88 4.19 11.02 -5.06
N ASN A 89 3.83 11.60 -3.92
CA ASN A 89 4.51 11.35 -2.66
C ASN A 89 4.16 9.97 -2.09
N SER A 90 3.03 9.40 -2.51
CA SER A 90 2.58 8.07 -2.11
C SER A 90 3.62 7.00 -2.46
N TYR A 91 4.29 7.08 -3.62
CA TYR A 91 5.33 6.12 -4.00
C TYR A 91 6.54 6.15 -3.06
N GLN A 92 6.99 7.34 -2.66
CA GLN A 92 8.10 7.47 -1.70
C GLN A 92 7.71 6.92 -0.32
N GLN A 93 6.51 7.23 0.15
CA GLN A 93 6.00 6.72 1.44
C GLN A 93 5.85 5.20 1.40
N ASN A 94 5.24 4.66 0.34
CA ASN A 94 5.03 3.23 0.15
C ASN A 94 6.36 2.49 0.08
N SER A 95 7.38 3.03 -0.61
CA SER A 95 8.73 2.43 -0.62
C SER A 95 9.35 2.30 0.78
N THR A 96 9.05 3.24 1.68
CA THR A 96 9.54 3.20 3.07
C THR A 96 8.80 2.11 3.85
N VAL A 97 7.48 2.06 3.72
CA VAL A 97 6.64 1.01 4.33
C VAL A 97 7.06 -0.37 3.84
N LEU A 98 7.30 -0.54 2.55
CA LEU A 98 7.75 -1.80 1.95
C LEU A 98 9.15 -2.21 2.42
N ALA A 99 10.03 -1.27 2.73
CA ALA A 99 11.34 -1.57 3.34
C ALA A 99 11.18 -2.14 4.76
N GLU A 100 10.29 -1.57 5.57
CA GLU A 100 9.97 -2.08 6.91
C GLU A 100 9.33 -3.47 6.86
N ILE A 101 8.45 -3.70 5.89
CA ILE A 101 7.84 -5.01 5.64
C ILE A 101 8.93 -6.03 5.32
N ASN A 102 9.87 -5.73 4.43
CA ASN A 102 10.99 -6.61 4.10
C ASN A 102 11.86 -6.96 5.31
N ILE A 103 12.15 -5.98 6.19
CA ILE A 103 12.88 -6.23 7.43
C ILE A 103 12.14 -7.25 8.31
N THR A 104 10.82 -7.10 8.44
CA THR A 104 9.98 -8.01 9.23
C THR A 104 9.94 -9.42 8.62
N LEU A 105 9.78 -9.52 7.30
CA LEU A 105 9.79 -10.81 6.60
C LEU A 105 11.15 -11.52 6.71
N ASP A 106 12.26 -10.79 6.65
CA ASP A 106 13.60 -11.33 6.85
C ASP A 106 13.82 -11.80 8.31
N ASP A 107 13.28 -11.08 9.29
CA ASP A 107 13.34 -11.51 10.69
C ASP A 107 12.56 -12.82 10.91
N ILE A 108 11.34 -12.91 10.35
CA ILE A 108 10.53 -14.15 10.35
C ILE A 108 11.35 -15.32 9.77
N ARG A 109 11.98 -15.12 8.61
CA ARG A 109 12.77 -16.17 7.93
C ARG A 109 13.98 -16.63 8.72
N LYS A 110 14.64 -15.73 9.45
CA LYS A 110 15.85 -16.04 10.24
C LYS A 110 15.53 -16.76 11.55
N ASN A 111 14.42 -16.42 12.19
CA ASN A 111 14.10 -16.93 13.53
C ASN A 111 13.22 -18.17 13.53
N ILE A 112 12.46 -18.43 12.45
CA ILE A 112 11.60 -19.62 12.42
C ILE A 112 12.33 -20.98 12.41
N PRO A 113 13.55 -21.13 11.84
CA PRO A 113 14.28 -22.38 11.94
C PRO A 113 14.72 -22.72 13.38
N SER A 114 14.83 -21.71 14.26
CA SER A 114 15.25 -21.90 15.66
C SER A 114 14.12 -22.27 16.63
N VAL A 115 12.85 -22.32 16.17
CA VAL A 115 11.72 -22.75 17.01
C VAL A 115 11.80 -24.27 17.24
N SER A 116 11.96 -24.71 18.49
CA SER A 116 12.08 -26.12 18.89
C SER A 116 10.85 -26.95 18.48
N ALA A 117 11.08 -28.25 18.23
CA ALA A 117 10.11 -29.11 17.56
C ALA A 117 9.57 -30.24 18.47
N GLN A 118 8.25 -30.36 18.58
CA GLN A 118 7.59 -31.65 18.28
C GLN A 118 7.24 -31.70 16.78
N GLU A 119 6.88 -32.88 16.26
CA GLU A 119 6.47 -33.20 14.87
C GLU A 119 5.29 -32.36 14.30
N LEU A 120 5.01 -31.16 14.82
CA LEU A 120 4.06 -30.18 14.30
C LEU A 120 4.57 -29.48 13.02
N ASN A 121 5.00 -30.38 12.14
CA ASN A 121 5.03 -30.42 10.70
C ASN A 121 6.13 -29.58 10.06
N ASP A 122 7.25 -30.24 9.78
CA ASP A 122 8.29 -29.77 8.87
C ASP A 122 7.71 -29.31 7.53
N GLU A 123 6.58 -29.89 7.11
CA GLU A 123 5.77 -29.43 5.98
C GLU A 123 5.27 -27.98 6.17
N MET A 124 4.78 -27.60 7.35
CA MET A 124 4.27 -26.27 7.66
C MET A 124 5.39 -25.25 7.77
N LYS A 125 6.50 -25.61 8.44
CA LYS A 125 7.72 -24.78 8.47
C LYS A 125 8.29 -24.57 7.06
N GLY A 126 8.40 -25.64 6.28
CA GLY A 126 8.89 -25.58 4.91
C GLY A 126 7.96 -24.78 3.98
N SER A 127 6.65 -24.99 4.09
CA SER A 127 5.64 -24.24 3.32
C SER A 127 5.65 -22.76 3.70
N PHE A 128 5.77 -22.44 4.98
CA PHE A 128 5.82 -21.07 5.46
C PHE A 128 7.09 -20.34 4.99
N LEU A 129 8.26 -20.97 5.12
CA LEU A 129 9.53 -20.42 4.65
C LEU A 129 9.48 -20.11 3.14
N ARG A 130 9.01 -21.06 2.32
CA ARG A 130 8.87 -20.88 0.86
C ARG A 130 7.88 -19.76 0.51
N THR A 131 6.75 -19.70 1.21
CA THR A 131 5.71 -18.69 0.95
C THR A 131 6.18 -17.30 1.36
N THR A 132 6.85 -17.20 2.51
CA THR A 132 7.42 -15.94 3.02
C THR A 132 8.55 -15.44 2.12
N GLU A 133 9.40 -16.33 1.61
CA GLU A 133 10.46 -15.97 0.66
C GLU A 133 9.90 -15.40 -0.65
N ARG A 134 8.90 -16.07 -1.24
CA ARG A 134 8.23 -15.57 -2.45
C ARG A 134 7.55 -14.23 -2.23
N PHE A 135 6.91 -14.06 -1.07
CA PHE A 135 6.28 -12.80 -0.72
C PHE A 135 7.31 -11.69 -0.48
N ALA A 136 8.42 -11.97 0.18
CA ALA A 136 9.52 -11.02 0.38
C ALA A 136 10.15 -10.59 -0.96
N GLU A 137 10.35 -11.51 -1.89
CA GLU A 137 10.81 -11.18 -3.25
C GLU A 137 9.84 -10.24 -3.96
N PHE A 138 8.54 -10.53 -3.89
CA PHE A 138 7.50 -9.68 -4.45
C PHE A 138 7.49 -8.27 -3.82
N VAL A 139 7.56 -8.19 -2.48
CA VAL A 139 7.63 -6.91 -1.75
C VAL A 139 8.89 -6.13 -2.11
N SER A 140 10.02 -6.81 -2.32
CA SER A 140 11.26 -6.20 -2.78
C SER A 140 11.12 -5.56 -4.17
N PHE A 141 10.57 -6.28 -5.15
CA PHE A 141 10.30 -5.71 -6.47
C PHE A 141 9.34 -4.52 -6.40
N LEU A 142 8.34 -4.61 -5.53
CA LEU A 142 7.36 -3.54 -5.34
C LEU A 142 8.02 -2.28 -4.76
N LYS A 143 8.88 -2.45 -3.76
CA LYS A 143 9.67 -1.37 -3.16
C LYS A 143 10.58 -0.69 -4.19
N ASP A 144 11.30 -1.48 -4.98
CA ASP A 144 12.24 -0.96 -5.96
C ASP A 144 11.52 -0.21 -7.08
N ARG A 145 10.34 -0.71 -7.50
CA ARG A 145 9.47 -0.03 -8.46
C ARG A 145 9.05 1.34 -7.93
N ASP A 146 8.52 1.37 -6.71
CA ASP A 146 8.03 2.61 -6.10
C ASP A 146 9.16 3.61 -5.88
N THR A 147 10.36 3.12 -5.52
CA THR A 147 11.58 3.95 -5.43
C THR A 147 11.95 4.56 -6.79
N ALA A 148 11.89 3.77 -7.86
CA ALA A 148 12.21 4.23 -9.21
C ALA A 148 11.19 5.28 -9.69
N ILE A 149 9.89 5.07 -9.46
CA ILE A 149 8.85 6.05 -9.78
C ILE A 149 9.08 7.36 -9.01
N ALA A 150 9.29 7.29 -7.70
CA ALA A 150 9.53 8.47 -6.87
C ALA A 150 10.77 9.27 -7.35
N LYS A 151 11.86 8.56 -7.72
CA LYS A 151 13.05 9.19 -8.30
C LYS A 151 12.76 9.82 -9.67
N GLY A 152 12.05 9.11 -10.55
CA GLY A 152 11.68 9.61 -11.87
C GLY A 152 10.86 10.89 -11.80
N GLU A 153 9.85 10.92 -10.92
CA GLU A 153 9.02 12.11 -10.68
C GLU A 153 9.81 13.27 -10.07
N ALA A 154 10.76 13.00 -9.17
CA ALA A 154 11.66 14.02 -8.63
C ALA A 154 12.53 14.64 -9.74
N MET A 155 13.14 13.80 -10.60
CA MET A 155 13.97 14.25 -11.71
C MET A 155 13.19 15.08 -12.73
N TYR A 156 11.93 14.74 -13.01
CA TYR A 156 11.07 15.56 -13.87
C TYR A 156 10.75 16.93 -13.24
N ARG A 157 10.47 17.00 -11.94
CA ARG A 157 10.28 18.28 -11.25
C ARG A 157 11.54 19.16 -11.32
N ASP A 158 12.72 18.56 -11.11
CA ASP A 158 13.99 19.27 -11.20
C ASP A 158 14.26 19.74 -12.63
N SER A 159 13.96 18.90 -13.63
CA SER A 159 14.03 19.28 -15.05
C SER A 159 13.14 20.48 -15.36
N GLU A 160 11.87 20.48 -14.94
CA GLU A 160 10.94 21.60 -15.13
C GLU A 160 11.43 22.90 -14.46
N ALA A 161 11.95 22.79 -13.23
CA ALA A 161 12.49 23.93 -12.49
C ALA A 161 13.70 24.54 -13.21
N VAL A 162 14.61 23.71 -13.70
CA VAL A 162 15.80 24.16 -14.44
C VAL A 162 15.43 24.71 -15.82
N MET A 163 14.49 24.09 -16.53
CA MET A 163 13.99 24.60 -17.81
C MET A 163 13.32 25.97 -17.67
N SER A 164 12.62 26.21 -16.57
CA SER A 164 12.06 27.52 -16.24
C SER A 164 13.15 28.58 -16.02
N LYS A 165 14.29 28.20 -15.42
CA LYS A 165 15.46 29.09 -15.31
C LYS A 165 16.10 29.36 -16.68
N ALA A 166 16.17 28.37 -17.56
CA ALA A 166 16.66 28.53 -18.92
C ALA A 166 15.83 29.55 -19.71
N ASP A 167 14.49 29.44 -19.65
CA ASP A 167 13.57 30.39 -20.29
C ASP A 167 13.72 31.82 -19.72
N ALA A 168 13.84 31.95 -18.39
CA ALA A 168 14.10 33.24 -17.75
C ALA A 168 15.43 33.87 -18.19
N ALA A 169 16.50 33.07 -18.32
CA ALA A 169 17.80 33.52 -18.80
C ALA A 169 17.74 33.98 -20.27
N LEU A 170 17.02 33.25 -21.13
CA LEU A 170 16.78 33.64 -22.53
C LEU A 170 16.05 34.99 -22.62
N LYS A 171 14.99 35.19 -21.83
CA LYS A 171 14.24 36.45 -21.78
C LYS A 171 15.07 37.64 -21.31
N GLN A 172 16.13 37.39 -20.53
CA GLN A 172 17.09 38.41 -20.07
C GLN A 172 18.27 38.62 -21.04
N GLY A 173 18.31 37.91 -22.17
CA GLY A 173 19.43 37.96 -23.12
C GLY A 173 20.69 37.22 -22.67
N LYS A 174 20.64 36.48 -21.56
CA LYS A 174 21.75 35.71 -20.99
C LYS A 174 21.84 34.34 -21.68
N LYS A 175 22.38 34.33 -22.90
CA LYS A 175 22.42 33.13 -23.75
C LYS A 175 23.26 31.99 -23.16
N GLU A 176 24.39 32.29 -22.55
CA GLU A 176 25.30 31.29 -21.98
C GLU A 176 24.66 30.57 -20.78
N ASP A 177 24.06 31.33 -19.85
CA ASP A 177 23.29 30.79 -18.73
C ASP A 177 22.13 29.92 -19.21
N ALA A 178 21.39 30.39 -20.23
CA ALA A 178 20.29 29.63 -20.81
C ALA A 178 20.73 28.28 -21.40
N VAL A 179 21.87 28.24 -22.10
CA VAL A 179 22.44 27.00 -22.64
C VAL A 179 22.87 26.06 -21.53
N SER A 180 23.48 26.60 -20.46
CA SER A 180 23.87 25.83 -19.28
C SER A 180 22.67 25.16 -18.62
N PHE A 181 21.63 25.95 -18.27
CA PHE A 181 20.41 25.40 -17.67
C PHE A 181 19.68 24.44 -18.62
N LEU A 182 19.62 24.72 -19.93
CA LEU A 182 19.02 23.79 -20.89
C LEU A 182 19.73 22.42 -20.88
N LYS A 183 21.05 22.40 -20.77
CA LYS A 183 21.82 21.16 -20.70
C LYS A 183 21.50 20.40 -19.40
N GLU A 184 21.57 21.08 -18.26
CA GLU A 184 21.26 20.49 -16.95
C GLU A 184 19.83 19.93 -16.89
N GLY A 185 18.84 20.69 -17.37
CA GLY A 185 17.45 20.21 -17.38
C GLY A 185 17.25 19.01 -18.32
N LYS A 186 18.00 18.91 -19.42
CA LYS A 186 17.98 17.72 -20.30
C LYS A 186 18.59 16.51 -19.63
N GLU A 187 19.66 16.69 -18.84
CA GLU A 187 20.26 15.62 -18.06
C GLU A 187 19.24 15.07 -17.04
N TYR A 188 18.57 15.95 -16.28
CA TYR A 188 17.49 15.54 -15.38
C TYR A 188 16.34 14.82 -16.11
N PHE A 189 15.93 15.31 -17.28
CA PHE A 189 14.90 14.65 -18.09
C PHE A 189 15.29 13.23 -18.50
N VAL A 190 16.52 13.05 -19.01
CA VAL A 190 17.03 11.73 -19.41
C VAL A 190 17.15 10.80 -18.21
N SER A 191 17.65 11.29 -17.07
CA SER A 191 17.69 10.51 -15.83
C SER A 191 16.30 10.09 -15.37
N GLY A 192 15.32 10.99 -15.42
CA GLY A 192 13.92 10.68 -15.11
C GLY A 192 13.36 9.57 -16.01
N ASN A 193 13.59 9.65 -17.32
CA ASN A 193 13.16 8.61 -18.28
C ASN A 193 13.74 7.23 -17.93
N SER A 194 15.03 7.17 -17.57
CA SER A 194 15.67 5.91 -17.19
C SER A 194 15.02 5.27 -15.98
N GLU A 195 14.62 6.06 -14.97
CA GLU A 195 13.94 5.54 -13.78
C GLU A 195 12.54 5.00 -14.11
N PHE A 196 11.79 5.64 -15.01
CA PHE A 196 10.49 5.12 -15.46
C PHE A 196 10.61 3.82 -16.26
N ILE A 197 11.66 3.65 -17.06
CA ILE A 197 11.95 2.38 -17.75
C ILE A 197 12.23 1.28 -16.73
N LYS A 198 13.06 1.55 -15.70
CA LYS A 198 13.30 0.59 -14.61
C LYS A 198 12.01 0.21 -13.87
N ALA A 199 11.14 1.18 -13.60
CA ALA A 199 9.86 0.94 -12.95
C ALA A 199 8.93 0.04 -13.79
N ASP A 200 8.95 0.18 -15.12
CA ASP A 200 8.19 -0.68 -16.03
C ASP A 200 8.72 -2.13 -16.04
N GLU A 201 10.05 -2.30 -16.13
CA GLU A 201 10.70 -3.62 -16.03
C GLU A 201 10.35 -4.33 -14.70
N LEU A 202 10.33 -3.60 -13.59
CA LEU A 202 9.94 -4.12 -12.28
C LEU A 202 8.45 -4.45 -12.20
N SER A 203 7.60 -3.67 -12.88
CA SER A 203 6.16 -3.96 -12.99
C SER A 203 5.91 -5.28 -13.72
N ASN A 204 6.64 -5.55 -14.79
CA ASN A 204 6.58 -6.82 -15.51
C ASN A 204 7.00 -8.00 -14.61
N LYS A 205 8.05 -7.85 -13.80
CA LYS A 205 8.46 -8.87 -12.81
C LYS A 205 7.41 -9.10 -11.72
N LEU A 206 6.77 -8.04 -11.24
CA LEU A 206 5.68 -8.12 -10.25
C LEU A 206 4.50 -8.92 -10.80
N LEU A 207 4.11 -8.69 -12.06
CA LEU A 207 3.02 -9.42 -12.71
C LEU A 207 3.33 -10.91 -12.86
N GLN A 208 4.56 -11.24 -13.25
CA GLN A 208 5.01 -12.62 -13.39
C GLN A 208 5.03 -13.36 -12.04
N THR A 209 5.41 -12.68 -10.97
CA THR A 209 5.51 -13.29 -9.63
C THR A 209 4.18 -13.32 -8.88
N ARG A 210 3.22 -12.41 -9.20
CA ARG A 210 1.91 -12.28 -8.53
C ARG A 210 1.17 -13.60 -8.39
N SER A 211 1.01 -14.34 -9.48
CA SER A 211 0.23 -15.59 -9.48
C SER A 211 0.90 -16.68 -8.64
N ALA A 212 2.23 -16.76 -8.68
CA ALA A 212 2.99 -17.73 -7.88
C ALA A 212 2.91 -17.41 -6.39
N VAL A 213 2.92 -16.12 -6.03
CA VAL A 213 2.78 -15.64 -4.65
C VAL A 213 1.36 -15.91 -4.12
N ALA A 214 0.33 -15.61 -4.92
CA ALA A 214 -1.06 -15.87 -4.56
C ALA A 214 -1.33 -17.37 -4.37
N GLU A 215 -0.81 -18.23 -5.26
CA GLU A 215 -0.97 -19.67 -5.15
C GLU A 215 -0.25 -20.25 -3.93
N ALA A 216 1.01 -19.84 -3.70
CA ALA A 216 1.75 -20.26 -2.51
C ALA A 216 1.05 -19.82 -1.21
N HIS A 217 0.56 -18.58 -1.17
CA HIS A 217 -0.19 -18.06 -0.04
C HIS A 217 -1.50 -18.82 0.20
N LYS A 218 -2.25 -19.15 -0.86
CA LYS A 218 -3.49 -19.93 -0.75
C LYS A 218 -3.22 -21.33 -0.19
N GLN A 219 -2.21 -22.02 -0.72
CA GLN A 219 -1.80 -23.34 -0.23
C GLN A 219 -1.38 -23.29 1.25
N PHE A 220 -0.60 -22.27 1.61
CA PHE A 220 -0.19 -22.06 2.99
C PHE A 220 -1.37 -21.73 3.91
N SER A 221 -2.32 -20.90 3.47
CA SER A 221 -3.52 -20.53 4.24
C SER A 221 -4.43 -21.73 4.54
N VAL A 222 -4.56 -22.66 3.59
CA VAL A 222 -5.27 -23.93 3.83
C VAL A 222 -4.57 -24.72 4.92
N LEU A 223 -3.25 -24.88 4.83
CA LEU A 223 -2.46 -25.62 5.81
C LEU A 223 -2.51 -24.98 7.22
N VAL A 224 -2.42 -23.64 7.30
CA VAL A 224 -2.55 -22.90 8.56
C VAL A 224 -3.93 -23.09 9.17
N ARG A 225 -5.00 -23.03 8.38
CA ARG A 225 -6.36 -23.26 8.88
C ARG A 225 -6.53 -24.70 9.38
N GLU A 226 -6.03 -25.68 8.65
CA GLU A 226 -6.15 -27.11 9.01
C GLU A 226 -5.34 -27.48 10.25
N LYS A 227 -4.14 -26.91 10.41
CA LYS A 227 -3.20 -27.29 11.48
C LYS A 227 -3.27 -26.39 12.71
N LEU A 228 -3.56 -25.11 12.52
CA LEU A 228 -3.54 -24.09 13.57
C LEU A 228 -4.92 -23.46 13.85
N GLY A 229 -5.92 -23.71 12.99
CA GLY A 229 -7.25 -23.12 13.14
C GLY A 229 -7.29 -21.60 12.95
N ILE A 230 -6.23 -21.01 12.39
CA ILE A 230 -6.12 -19.58 12.08
C ILE A 230 -6.61 -19.32 10.66
N GLU A 231 -7.36 -18.24 10.47
CA GLU A 231 -7.66 -17.71 9.14
C GLU A 231 -6.65 -16.63 8.79
N LEU A 232 -5.86 -16.86 7.75
CA LEU A 232 -5.03 -15.81 7.17
C LEU A 232 -5.90 -14.87 6.31
N PRO A 233 -5.55 -13.57 6.26
CA PRO A 233 -6.19 -12.64 5.36
C PRO A 233 -5.95 -13.12 3.92
N GLU A 234 -6.99 -13.07 3.10
CA GLU A 234 -6.82 -13.32 1.67
C GLU A 234 -5.79 -12.32 1.12
N MET A 235 -4.90 -12.78 0.25
CA MET A 235 -4.24 -11.85 -0.66
C MET A 235 -5.33 -11.22 -1.51
N GLY A 236 -5.79 -10.04 -1.08
CA GLY A 236 -6.63 -9.20 -1.90
C GLY A 236 -5.98 -9.07 -3.27
N GLU A 237 -6.80 -9.05 -4.32
CA GLU A 237 -6.29 -8.77 -5.67
C GLU A 237 -5.42 -7.52 -5.55
N LEU A 238 -4.12 -7.65 -5.84
CA LEU A 238 -3.14 -6.57 -5.81
C LEU A 238 -3.42 -5.61 -6.99
N LYS A 239 -4.65 -5.09 -7.05
CA LYS A 239 -5.30 -4.34 -8.14
C LYS A 239 -4.53 -3.07 -8.50
N PHE A 240 -3.70 -2.59 -7.59
CA PHE A 240 -2.84 -1.43 -7.83
C PHE A 240 -1.77 -1.72 -8.89
N ILE A 241 -1.29 -2.95 -9.03
CA ILE A 241 -0.27 -3.31 -10.02
C ILE A 241 -0.81 -3.13 -11.45
N ASP A 242 -2.01 -3.64 -11.73
CA ASP A 242 -2.58 -3.65 -13.08
C ASP A 242 -2.94 -2.23 -13.57
N LYS A 243 -3.31 -1.32 -12.65
CA LYS A 243 -3.59 0.08 -12.97
C LYS A 243 -2.29 0.84 -13.27
N ASP A 244 -1.25 0.62 -12.47
CA ASP A 244 0.02 1.31 -12.62
C ASP A 244 0.85 0.76 -13.79
N GLU A 245 0.77 -0.53 -14.08
CA GLU A 245 1.32 -1.15 -15.30
C GLU A 245 0.84 -0.40 -16.55
N LYS A 246 -0.48 -0.26 -16.73
CA LYS A 246 -1.04 0.45 -17.91
C LYS A 246 -0.60 1.91 -17.97
N ARG A 247 -0.31 2.55 -16.83
CA ARG A 247 0.20 3.93 -16.78
C ARG A 247 1.67 3.97 -17.20
N LEU A 248 2.49 3.07 -16.67
CA LEU A 248 3.92 2.97 -16.96
C LEU A 248 4.17 2.52 -18.40
N ASP A 249 3.48 1.48 -18.88
CA ASP A 249 3.57 0.99 -20.26
C ASP A 249 3.25 2.09 -21.28
N ARG A 250 2.19 2.89 -21.04
CA ARG A 250 1.88 4.07 -21.88
C ARG A 250 2.98 5.11 -21.84
N THR A 251 3.56 5.36 -20.65
CA THR A 251 4.64 6.33 -20.46
C THR A 251 5.90 5.88 -21.20
N VAL A 252 6.31 4.62 -21.04
CA VAL A 252 7.48 4.05 -21.71
C VAL A 252 7.28 3.94 -23.22
N LYS A 253 6.10 3.53 -23.69
CA LYS A 253 5.79 3.55 -25.14
C LYS A 253 5.93 4.95 -25.72
N ALA A 254 5.45 5.97 -25.01
CA ALA A 254 5.61 7.36 -25.45
C ALA A 254 7.09 7.78 -25.47
N LEU A 255 7.90 7.33 -24.51
CA LEU A 255 9.35 7.57 -24.47
C LEU A 255 10.09 6.91 -25.63
N ASN A 256 9.78 5.65 -25.95
CA ASN A 256 10.44 4.89 -27.03
C ASN A 256 9.98 5.29 -28.43
N SER A 257 8.87 6.02 -28.55
CA SER A 257 8.34 6.53 -29.82
C SER A 257 8.93 7.88 -30.26
N LYS A 258 9.86 8.44 -29.48
CA LYS A 258 10.58 9.70 -29.71
C LYS A 258 12.05 9.44 -29.98
#